data_AF-A0A958B575-F1
#
_entry.id   AF-A0A958B575-F1
#
_cell.length_a   1.000
_cell.length_b   1.000
_cell.length_c   1.000
_cell.angle_alpha   90.00
_cell.angle_beta   90.00
_cell.angle_gamma   90.00
#
_symmetry.space_group_name_H-M   'P 1'
#
loop_
_entity.id
_entity.type
_entity.pdbx_description
1 polymer ?
#
loop_
_entity_poly.entity_id
_entity_poly.type
_entity_poly.pdbx_seq_one_letter_code
_entity_poly.pdbx_strand_id
1 'polypeptide(L)'
;MRKQLIFALIIVSLVLAACGGALPQPTPTASAPIETAPAPENTTSPAGEVSLATQPWQWTGFTGAAGQFKVEAPESYQVTFNEDGTVSVVADCNNAAGTYT
;
A
#
# COMPACT_ATOMS: atom_id res chain seq x y z
N MET A 1 7.36 42.21 14.29
CA MET A 1 6.15 41.44 14.67
C MET A 1 5.36 40.90 13.46
N ARG A 2 5.11 41.68 12.40
CA ARG A 2 4.40 41.21 11.18
C ARG A 2 5.11 40.05 10.44
N LYS A 3 6.45 40.04 10.36
CA LYS A 3 7.24 38.92 9.81
C LYS A 3 7.24 37.67 10.71
N GLN A 4 7.15 37.85 12.03
CA GLN A 4 7.05 36.75 13.01
C GLN A 4 5.65 36.10 12.94
N LEU A 5 4.61 36.90 12.72
CA LEU A 5 3.24 36.43 12.46
C LEU A 5 3.14 35.66 11.13
N ILE A 6 3.82 36.12 10.08
CA ILE A 6 3.86 35.41 8.78
C ILE A 6 4.61 34.07 8.90
N PHE A 7 5.75 34.04 9.61
CA PHE A 7 6.47 32.79 9.88
C PHE A 7 5.65 31.81 10.72
N ALA A 8 4.94 32.30 11.75
CA ALA A 8 4.06 31.49 12.57
C ALA A 8 2.89 30.92 11.73
N LEU A 9 2.33 31.69 10.80
CA LEU A 9 1.24 31.23 9.94
C LEU A 9 1.70 30.12 8.97
N ILE A 10 2.90 30.25 8.40
CA ILE A 10 3.50 29.25 7.50
C ILE A 10 3.79 27.94 8.25
N ILE A 11 4.32 28.02 9.48
CA ILE A 11 4.57 26.84 10.32
C ILE A 11 3.26 26.14 10.70
N VAL A 12 2.22 26.88 11.06
CA VAL A 12 0.89 26.30 11.38
C VAL A 12 0.26 25.63 10.16
N SER A 13 0.42 26.19 8.96
CA SER A 13 -0.07 25.56 7.72
C SER A 13 0.71 24.30 7.32
N LEU A 14 1.99 24.18 7.68
CA LEU A 14 2.78 22.97 7.38
C LEU A 14 2.43 21.78 8.28
N VAL A 15 1.87 22.00 9.48
CA VAL A 15 1.52 20.93 10.42
C VAL A 15 0.15 20.29 10.09
N LEU A 16 -0.73 20.96 9.34
CA LEU A 16 -2.06 20.42 9.00
C LEU A 16 -2.06 19.38 7.87
N ALA A 17 -0.93 19.13 7.21
CA ALA A 17 -0.76 18.01 6.27
C ALA A 17 -0.19 16.74 6.93
N ALA A 18 -0.12 16.70 8.27
CA ALA A 18 0.24 15.49 9.00
C ALA A 18 -0.98 14.54 9.05
N CYS A 19 -0.90 13.45 8.29
CA CYS A 19 -1.72 12.24 8.34
C CYS A 19 -2.91 12.29 9.33
N GLY A 20 -4.09 12.70 8.85
CA GLY A 20 -5.36 12.54 9.56
C GLY A 20 -5.87 11.10 9.55
N GLY A 21 -5.04 10.14 9.95
CA GLY A 21 -5.41 8.72 10.07
C GLY A 21 -6.04 8.45 11.42
N ALA A 22 -7.37 8.29 11.48
CA ALA A 22 -8.01 7.65 12.61
C ALA A 22 -7.58 6.17 12.64
N LEU A 23 -6.80 5.78 13.64
CA LEU A 23 -6.49 4.37 13.90
C LEU A 23 -7.70 3.76 14.63
N PRO A 24 -8.45 2.81 14.04
CA PRO A 24 -9.29 1.93 14.84
C PRO A 24 -8.39 1.04 15.71
N GLN A 25 -8.54 1.19 17.02
CA GLN A 25 -7.92 0.33 18.02
C GLN A 25 -8.45 -1.11 17.87
N PRO A 26 -7.60 -2.15 17.90
CA PRO A 26 -8.09 -3.51 17.93
C PRO A 26 -8.80 -3.78 19.26
N THR A 27 -10.10 -4.06 19.19
CA THR A 27 -10.88 -4.57 20.32
C THR A 27 -10.36 -5.98 20.67
N PRO A 28 -10.09 -6.29 21.95
CA PRO A 28 -9.74 -7.64 22.35
C PRO A 28 -10.88 -8.62 22.07
N THR A 29 -10.56 -9.65 21.29
CA THR A 29 -11.40 -10.79 20.89
C THR A 29 -11.99 -11.51 22.10
N ALA A 30 -13.32 -11.57 22.15
CA ALA A 30 -14.04 -12.53 22.99
C ALA A 30 -13.93 -13.93 22.36
N SER A 31 -13.47 -14.91 23.15
CA SER A 31 -13.37 -16.32 22.75
C SER A 31 -14.75 -16.90 22.41
N ALA A 32 -14.97 -17.17 21.13
CA ALA A 32 -16.03 -18.06 20.66
C ALA A 32 -15.58 -19.53 20.72
N PRO A 33 -16.49 -20.49 20.95
CA PRO A 33 -16.18 -21.91 20.99
C PRO A 33 -15.57 -22.41 19.67
N ILE A 34 -14.60 -23.31 19.76
CA ILE A 34 -13.95 -23.97 18.63
C ILE A 34 -14.96 -24.95 18.02
N GLU A 35 -15.67 -24.49 17.00
CA GLU A 35 -16.35 -25.34 16.03
C GLU A 35 -15.31 -25.79 15.01
N THR A 36 -15.18 -27.11 14.83
CA THR A 36 -14.25 -27.74 13.89
C THR A 36 -14.60 -27.30 12.47
N ALA A 37 -13.96 -26.23 12.01
CA ALA A 37 -14.00 -25.82 10.62
C ALA A 37 -13.39 -26.94 9.76
N PRO A 38 -14.05 -27.36 8.66
CA PRO A 38 -13.43 -28.25 7.70
C PRO A 38 -12.12 -27.62 7.22
N ALA A 39 -11.09 -28.46 7.09
CA ALA A 39 -9.78 -28.08 6.57
C ALA A 39 -9.95 -27.23 5.30
N PRO A 40 -9.15 -26.17 5.09
CA PRO A 40 -9.20 -25.44 3.84
C PRO A 40 -8.96 -26.43 2.71
N GLU A 41 -9.99 -26.65 1.92
CA GLU A 41 -9.84 -27.35 0.66
C GLU A 41 -8.86 -26.52 -0.15
N ASN A 42 -7.62 -27.00 -0.26
CA ASN A 42 -6.67 -26.52 -1.25
C ASN A 42 -7.32 -26.78 -2.61
N THR A 43 -8.10 -25.81 -3.06
CA THR A 43 -8.51 -25.70 -4.45
C THR A 43 -7.22 -25.47 -5.20
N THR A 44 -6.62 -26.56 -5.68
CA THR A 44 -5.64 -26.55 -6.76
C THR A 44 -6.36 -25.93 -7.95
N SER A 45 -6.35 -24.60 -8.01
CA SER A 45 -6.54 -23.90 -9.27
C SER A 45 -5.52 -24.53 -10.23
N PRO A 46 -5.87 -24.81 -11.48
CA PRO A 46 -4.83 -24.99 -12.49
C PRO A 46 -3.89 -23.78 -12.38
N ALA A 47 -2.62 -23.92 -12.76
CA ALA A 47 -1.72 -22.78 -12.91
C ALA A 47 -2.32 -21.83 -13.95
N GLY A 48 -3.31 -21.07 -13.51
CA GLY A 48 -4.24 -20.26 -14.25
C GLY A 48 -3.70 -18.85 -14.18
N GLU A 49 -3.88 -18.13 -15.27
CA GLU A 49 -3.46 -16.75 -15.41
C GLU A 49 -3.71 -15.98 -14.11
N VAL A 50 -2.62 -15.59 -13.46
CA VAL A 50 -2.68 -14.65 -12.35
C VAL A 50 -3.03 -13.31 -12.99
N SER A 51 -4.29 -12.91 -12.88
CA SER A 51 -4.72 -11.57 -13.29
C SER A 51 -3.94 -10.54 -12.48
N LEU A 52 -3.23 -9.65 -13.17
CA LEU A 52 -2.50 -8.55 -12.55
C LEU A 52 -3.41 -7.64 -11.72
N ALA A 53 -4.70 -7.55 -12.09
CA ALA A 53 -5.70 -6.70 -11.47
C ALA A 53 -6.36 -7.30 -10.21
N THR A 54 -5.94 -8.50 -9.77
CA THR A 54 -6.54 -9.14 -8.58
C THR A 54 -6.29 -8.36 -7.30
N GLN A 55 -5.10 -7.75 -7.17
CA GLN A 55 -4.67 -7.02 -5.97
C GLN A 55 -3.52 -6.05 -6.30
N PRO A 56 -3.29 -5.02 -5.47
CA PRO A 56 -2.09 -4.20 -5.57
C PRO A 56 -0.82 -5.03 -5.37
N TRP A 57 0.20 -4.70 -6.17
CA TRP A 57 1.54 -5.28 -6.09
C TRP A 57 2.46 -4.39 -5.28
N GLN A 58 3.32 -5.00 -4.47
CA GLN A 58 4.35 -4.28 -3.72
C GLN A 58 5.73 -4.56 -4.32
N TRP A 59 6.56 -3.54 -4.38
CA TRP A 59 7.97 -3.73 -4.75
C TRP A 59 8.79 -4.19 -3.54
N THR A 60 9.24 -5.45 -3.57
CA THR A 60 9.91 -6.08 -2.41
C THR A 60 11.44 -6.14 -2.54
N GLY A 61 11.96 -5.99 -3.75
CA GLY A 61 13.39 -6.08 -4.01
C GLY A 61 13.73 -5.97 -5.49
N PHE A 62 15.01 -5.83 -5.76
CA PHE A 62 15.53 -5.73 -7.11
C PHE A 62 16.74 -6.64 -7.27
N THR A 63 16.84 -7.25 -8.45
CA THR A 63 18.00 -8.04 -8.88
C THR A 63 18.29 -7.68 -10.32
N GLY A 64 19.52 -7.23 -10.61
CA GLY A 64 19.93 -6.88 -11.97
C GLY A 64 21.41 -6.59 -12.08
N ALA A 65 21.83 -6.01 -13.21
CA ALA A 65 23.24 -5.66 -13.46
C ALA A 65 23.80 -4.64 -12.45
N ALA A 66 22.93 -3.80 -11.88
CA ALA A 66 23.28 -2.86 -10.82
C ALA A 66 23.44 -3.51 -9.43
N GLY A 67 23.25 -4.82 -9.32
CA GLY A 67 23.32 -5.58 -8.08
C GLY A 67 21.95 -6.05 -7.59
N GLN A 68 21.89 -6.41 -6.32
CA GLN A 68 20.70 -6.93 -5.66
C GLN A 68 20.48 -6.23 -4.33
N PHE A 69 19.23 -5.86 -4.05
CA PHE A 69 18.83 -5.30 -2.75
C PHE A 69 17.36 -5.65 -2.44
N LYS A 70 17.03 -5.53 -1.15
CA LYS A 70 15.64 -5.59 -0.66
C LYS A 70 15.12 -4.18 -0.43
N VAL A 71 13.83 -3.98 -0.66
CA VAL A 71 13.15 -2.72 -0.34
C VAL A 71 12.81 -2.73 1.16
N GLU A 72 13.19 -1.67 1.87
CA GLU A 72 13.04 -1.59 3.34
C GLU A 72 11.58 -1.44 3.78
N ALA A 73 10.78 -0.67 3.02
CA ALA A 73 9.36 -0.44 3.27
C ALA A 73 8.51 -0.70 2.00
N PRO A 74 8.31 -1.97 1.60
CA PRO A 74 7.58 -2.34 0.37
C PRO A 74 6.16 -1.76 0.27
N GLU A 75 5.51 -1.53 1.41
CA GLU A 75 4.17 -0.92 1.49
C GLU A 75 4.11 0.52 0.97
N SER A 76 5.26 1.20 0.90
CA SER A 76 5.40 2.55 0.32
C SER A 76 5.51 2.55 -1.21
N TYR A 77 5.60 1.36 -1.83
CA TYR A 77 5.77 1.17 -3.26
C TYR A 77 4.70 0.23 -3.81
N GLN A 78 3.61 0.79 -4.31
CA GLN A 78 2.44 0.05 -4.77
C GLN A 78 2.18 0.26 -6.25
N VAL A 79 1.83 -0.82 -6.95
CA VAL A 79 1.35 -0.80 -8.33
C VAL A 79 -0.03 -1.45 -8.37
N THR A 80 -1.03 -0.73 -8.87
CA THR A 80 -2.39 -1.23 -9.06
C THR A 80 -2.67 -1.30 -10.55
N PHE A 81 -2.89 -2.51 -11.05
CA PHE A 81 -3.39 -2.75 -12.41
C PHE A 81 -4.91 -2.77 -12.37
N ASN A 82 -5.56 -2.00 -13.24
CA ASN A 82 -7.00 -1.91 -13.31
C ASN A 82 -7.53 -2.72 -14.50
N GLU A 83 -8.72 -3.30 -14.37
CA GLU A 83 -9.34 -4.13 -15.42
C GLU A 83 -9.55 -3.38 -16.76
N ASP A 84 -9.56 -2.04 -16.75
CA ASP A 84 -9.69 -1.18 -17.93
C ASP A 84 -8.38 -0.97 -18.70
N GLY A 85 -7.29 -1.63 -18.31
CA GLY A 85 -5.98 -1.51 -18.94
C GLY A 85 -5.17 -0.30 -18.45
N THR A 86 -5.61 0.40 -17.40
CA THR A 86 -4.83 1.46 -16.76
C THR A 86 -4.01 0.95 -15.58
N VAL A 87 -2.92 1.65 -15.25
CA VAL A 87 -2.08 1.35 -14.08
C VAL A 87 -1.87 2.60 -13.25
N SER A 88 -1.93 2.45 -11.93
CA SER A 88 -1.61 3.49 -10.95
C SER A 88 -0.41 3.05 -10.12
N VAL A 89 0.53 3.96 -9.89
CA VAL A 89 1.76 3.69 -9.12
C VAL A 89 1.93 4.73 -8.02
N VAL A 90 2.20 4.26 -6.82
CA VAL A 90 2.67 5.07 -5.69
C VAL A 90 4.09 4.62 -5.35
N ALA A 91 5.02 5.56 -5.31
CA ALA A 91 6.41 5.33 -4.94
C ALA A 91 6.87 6.44 -4.01
N ASP A 92 6.82 6.18 -2.71
CA ASP A 92 6.95 7.21 -1.67
C ASP A 92 5.94 8.34 -1.88
N CYS A 93 6.41 9.59 -2.01
CA CYS A 93 5.57 10.74 -2.30
C CYS A 93 5.23 10.90 -3.79
N ASN A 94 5.78 10.05 -4.66
CA ASN A 94 5.57 10.14 -6.09
C ASN A 94 4.35 9.34 -6.49
N ASN A 95 3.54 9.91 -7.38
CA ASN A 95 2.37 9.25 -7.96
C ASN A 95 2.54 9.24 -9.48
N ALA A 96 2.26 8.12 -10.12
CA ALA A 96 2.26 7.99 -11.56
C ALA A 96 1.03 7.20 -12.02
N ALA A 97 0.64 7.43 -13.28
CA ALA A 97 -0.42 6.70 -13.93
C ALA A 97 -0.01 6.39 -15.37
N GLY A 98 -0.57 5.31 -15.93
CA GLY A 98 -0.29 4.88 -17.29
C GLY A 98 -1.28 3.84 -17.80
N THR A 99 -0.90 3.18 -18.88
CA THR A 99 -1.65 2.06 -19.46
C THR A 99 -0.75 0.83 -19.55
N TYR A 100 -1.33 -0.36 -19.49
CA TYR A 100 -0.64 -1.65 -19.64
C TYR A 100 -1.40 -2.55 -20.61
N THR A 101 -0.70 -3.54 -21.14
CA THR A 101 -1.22 -4.55 -22.07
C THR A 101 -0.70 -5.92 -21.68
#